data_AF-A0A2A5KNA4-F1
#
_entry.id   AF-A0A2A5KNA4-F1
#
_cell.length_a   1.000
_cell.length_b   1.000
_cell.length_c   1.000
_cell.angle_alpha   90.00
_cell.angle_beta   90.00
_cell.angle_gamma   90.00
#
_symmetry.space_group_name_H-M   'P 1'
#
loop_
_entity.id
_entity.type
_entity.pdbx_description
1 polymer ?
#
loop_
_entity_poly.entity_id
_entity_poly.type
_entity_poly.pdbx_seq_one_letter_code
_entity_poly.pdbx_strand_id
1 'polypeptide(L)'
;MNAEQTSQETEIDPLVQAVAEARARDAGKSVSDYLADLLMIGQTPSLPHLMTAGLGHATTHLGEDLHNSFTKYLIDTAHDIRDRNDVDHWARLVAGPAPWLSSASTASPALRLVFVFNYRIQSAALLMSAAFEEAAVRDFDFANVRSVSRRGGATRTWYSSIVHNVVDCSRQVRNALVHEWKPTPRAERLAIDAFVILSDLTPARSELLRLCRYDRSRAFSELARHVELAADQFRLSADLLAEVEGTSRSRDLPSEVRFAEATRLLLQRAGGGLSLTEASKLLGTSRQALHKRVKTGSALGLMDGAELVLPKFQFVEEGSRTSLLEGLGKIVKLFDDSKAGRWSALQFLLERDPNLTVPPLEALRSGEVQLVVNAAVAYLDVDED
;
A
#
# COMPACT_ATOMS: atom_id res chain seq x y z
N MET A 1 -28.61 22.04 3.73
CA MET A 1 -28.40 21.03 2.68
C MET A 1 -26.90 20.77 2.64
N ASN A 2 -26.45 19.82 3.46
CA ASN A 2 -25.04 19.48 3.60
C ASN A 2 -24.71 18.33 2.64
N ALA A 3 -23.67 18.53 1.85
CA ALA A 3 -23.11 17.52 0.97
C ALA A 3 -22.35 16.49 1.81
N GLU A 4 -22.85 15.27 1.85
CA GLU A 4 -22.08 14.08 2.17
C GLU A 4 -21.18 13.78 0.97
N GLN A 5 -19.89 14.09 1.09
CA GLN A 5 -18.85 13.48 0.26
C GLN A 5 -18.23 12.36 1.09
N THR A 6 -18.68 11.13 0.82
CA THR A 6 -18.04 9.90 1.27
C THR A 6 -16.66 9.79 0.62
N SER A 7 -15.61 9.87 1.44
CA SER A 7 -14.27 9.41 1.09
C SER A 7 -14.35 7.91 0.78
N GLN A 8 -14.35 7.54 -0.50
CA GLN A 8 -14.01 6.19 -0.91
C GLN A 8 -12.51 6.02 -0.71
N GLU A 9 -12.11 5.38 0.39
CA GLU A 9 -10.80 4.75 0.46
C GLU A 9 -10.74 3.73 -0.68
N THR A 10 -9.75 3.88 -1.56
CA THR A 10 -9.41 2.94 -2.63
C THR A 10 -8.87 1.67 -1.99
N GLU A 11 -9.78 0.82 -1.50
CA GLU A 11 -9.49 -0.55 -1.07
C GLU A 11 -9.24 -1.37 -2.34
N ILE A 12 -8.00 -1.83 -2.52
CA ILE A 12 -7.65 -2.67 -3.67
C ILE A 12 -8.36 -4.02 -3.54
N ASP A 13 -8.79 -4.58 -4.66
CA ASP A 13 -9.48 -5.87 -4.69
C ASP A 13 -8.61 -6.96 -4.00
N PRO A 14 -9.11 -7.62 -2.94
CA PRO A 14 -8.36 -8.63 -2.19
C PRO A 14 -7.91 -9.81 -3.07
N LEU A 15 -8.58 -10.07 -4.19
CA LEU A 15 -8.16 -11.07 -5.16
C LEU A 15 -6.85 -10.68 -5.84
N VAL A 16 -6.66 -9.40 -6.17
CA VAL A 16 -5.46 -8.88 -6.82
C VAL A 16 -4.26 -8.99 -5.88
N GLN A 17 -4.46 -8.66 -4.61
CA GLN A 17 -3.43 -8.82 -3.57
C GLN A 17 -3.03 -10.29 -3.39
N ALA A 18 -4.00 -11.19 -3.23
CA ALA A 18 -3.74 -12.62 -3.05
C ALA A 18 -3.00 -13.24 -4.25
N VAL A 19 -3.35 -12.82 -5.48
CA VAL A 19 -2.66 -13.27 -6.70
C VAL A 19 -1.23 -12.74 -6.76
N ALA A 20 -0.99 -11.47 -6.43
CA ALA A 20 0.36 -10.90 -6.38
C ALA A 20 1.25 -11.61 -5.35
N GLU A 21 0.69 -11.92 -4.17
CA GLU A 21 1.39 -12.68 -3.12
C GLU A 21 1.72 -14.11 -3.53
N ALA A 22 0.77 -14.83 -4.14
CA ALA A 22 0.98 -16.19 -4.62
C ALA A 22 2.08 -16.24 -5.70
N ARG A 23 2.04 -15.32 -6.66
CA ARG A 23 3.04 -15.24 -7.72
C ARG A 23 4.42 -14.82 -7.22
N ALA A 24 4.48 -13.95 -6.22
CA ALA A 24 5.74 -13.58 -5.56
C ALA A 24 6.38 -14.80 -4.86
N ARG A 25 5.57 -15.61 -4.15
CA ARG A 25 6.04 -16.86 -3.52
C ARG A 25 6.53 -17.87 -4.55
N ASP A 26 5.79 -18.08 -5.63
CA ASP A 26 6.19 -18.97 -6.74
C ASP A 26 7.53 -18.53 -7.36
N ALA A 27 7.80 -17.23 -7.41
CA ALA A 27 9.03 -16.65 -7.92
C ALA A 27 10.18 -16.61 -6.89
N GLY A 28 9.96 -17.04 -5.65
CA GLY A 28 10.94 -16.97 -4.56
C GLY A 28 11.32 -15.56 -4.14
N LYS A 29 10.43 -14.58 -4.35
CA LYS A 29 10.69 -13.14 -4.16
C LYS A 29 9.74 -12.54 -3.12
N SER A 30 10.13 -11.40 -2.53
CA SER A 30 9.16 -10.58 -1.79
C SER A 30 8.13 -9.99 -2.76
N VAL A 31 6.94 -9.64 -2.27
CA VAL A 31 5.89 -9.03 -3.10
C VAL A 31 6.38 -7.72 -3.73
N SER A 32 7.14 -6.91 -2.98
CA SER A 32 7.76 -5.70 -3.51
C SER A 32 8.76 -5.98 -4.63
N ASP A 33 9.57 -7.04 -4.51
CA ASP A 33 10.55 -7.43 -5.54
C ASP A 33 9.88 -8.06 -6.77
N TYR A 34 8.77 -8.77 -6.55
CA TYR A 34 7.98 -9.35 -7.64
C TYR A 34 7.26 -8.27 -8.47
N LEU A 35 6.59 -7.32 -7.79
CA LEU A 35 5.97 -6.16 -8.42
C LEU A 35 7.04 -5.29 -9.10
N ALA A 36 8.23 -5.24 -8.52
CA ALA A 36 9.37 -4.56 -9.10
C ALA A 36 9.81 -5.11 -10.45
N ASP A 37 9.97 -6.42 -10.53
CA ASP A 37 10.38 -7.10 -11.74
C ASP A 37 9.31 -7.07 -12.83
N LEU A 38 8.03 -7.09 -12.45
CA LEU A 38 6.90 -6.91 -13.36
C LEU A 38 6.93 -5.54 -14.07
N LEU A 39 7.47 -4.51 -13.42
CA LEU A 39 7.59 -3.16 -13.98
C LEU A 39 8.89 -2.93 -14.75
N MET A 40 9.94 -3.73 -14.50
CA MET A 40 11.27 -3.59 -15.13
C MET A 40 11.58 -4.75 -16.06
N ILE A 41 10.86 -4.87 -17.17
CA ILE A 41 11.05 -5.97 -18.13
C ILE A 41 12.32 -5.77 -19.00
N GLY A 42 13.30 -4.97 -18.58
CA GLY A 42 14.41 -4.64 -19.47
C GLY A 42 15.70 -4.10 -18.87
N GLN A 43 16.12 -4.45 -17.65
CA GLN A 43 17.55 -4.47 -17.27
C GLN A 43 17.79 -5.42 -16.09
N THR A 44 18.08 -6.69 -16.38
CA THR A 44 18.77 -7.55 -15.41
C THR A 44 20.26 -7.56 -15.72
N PRO A 45 21.09 -7.06 -14.80
CA PRO A 45 22.15 -7.87 -14.25
C PRO A 45 21.72 -8.28 -12.85
N SER A 46 21.68 -9.59 -12.63
CA SER A 46 21.44 -10.22 -11.33
C SER A 46 22.20 -9.51 -10.21
N LEU A 47 21.49 -8.93 -9.25
CA LEU A 47 22.07 -8.48 -7.98
C LEU A 47 21.96 -9.64 -6.96
N PRO A 48 23.06 -10.02 -6.28
CA PRO A 48 23.01 -11.03 -5.24
C PRO A 48 22.24 -10.51 -4.04
N HIS A 49 21.41 -11.38 -3.45
CA HIS A 49 20.68 -11.16 -2.21
C HIS A 49 21.62 -10.64 -1.11
N LEU A 50 21.31 -9.46 -0.59
CA LEU A 50 21.85 -8.97 0.68
C LEU A 50 20.68 -8.58 1.58
N MET A 51 20.70 -9.16 2.76
CA MET A 51 19.66 -9.11 3.78
C MET A 51 19.29 -7.67 4.15
N THR A 52 17.99 -7.37 4.11
CA THR A 52 17.39 -6.16 4.65
C THR A 52 17.35 -6.23 6.17
N ALA A 53 18.33 -5.57 6.81
CA ALA A 53 18.26 -5.20 8.22
C ALA A 53 17.57 -3.82 8.35
N GLY A 54 16.69 -3.70 9.34
CA GLY A 54 15.67 -2.65 9.47
C GLY A 54 16.18 -1.22 9.54
N LEU A 55 15.45 -0.32 8.86
CA LEU A 55 15.62 1.13 8.88
C LEU A 55 14.29 1.83 8.50
N GLY A 56 13.23 1.59 9.28
CA GLY A 56 11.87 2.11 9.00
C GLY A 56 11.69 3.63 9.15
N HIS A 57 12.61 4.33 9.81
CA HIS A 57 12.56 5.80 9.96
C HIS A 57 13.37 6.59 8.93
N ALA A 58 14.26 5.93 8.18
CA ALA A 58 15.13 6.60 7.21
C ALA A 58 14.46 6.80 5.84
N THR A 59 13.51 5.95 5.45
CA THR A 59 13.00 5.87 4.07
C THR A 59 12.07 7.03 3.67
N THR A 60 11.29 7.60 4.59
CA THR A 60 10.44 8.78 4.30
C THR A 60 11.27 10.04 4.10
N HIS A 61 12.24 10.30 4.97
CA HIS A 61 13.18 11.41 4.79
C HIS A 61 14.04 11.21 3.54
N LEU A 62 14.52 9.98 3.29
CA LEU A 62 15.26 9.65 2.06
C LEU A 62 14.40 9.86 0.82
N GLY A 63 13.12 9.47 0.85
CA GLY A 63 12.18 9.63 -0.27
C GLY A 63 11.87 11.09 -0.58
N GLU A 64 11.64 11.92 0.45
CA GLU A 64 11.44 13.36 0.30
C GLU A 64 12.71 14.07 -0.18
N ASP A 65 13.89 13.73 0.35
CA ASP A 65 15.17 14.31 -0.07
C ASP A 65 15.54 13.92 -1.51
N LEU A 66 15.28 12.67 -1.89
CA LEU A 66 15.44 12.18 -3.25
C LEU A 66 14.45 12.86 -4.21
N HIS A 67 13.19 13.02 -3.80
CA HIS A 67 12.18 13.72 -4.59
C HIS A 67 12.51 15.19 -4.80
N ASN A 68 12.97 15.89 -3.76
CA ASN A 68 13.38 17.29 -3.84
C ASN A 68 14.63 17.46 -4.72
N SER A 69 15.62 16.58 -4.57
CA SER A 69 16.84 16.58 -5.38
C SER A 69 16.54 16.27 -6.86
N PHE A 70 15.65 15.31 -7.12
CA PHE A 70 15.17 14.96 -8.45
C PHE A 70 14.41 16.12 -9.11
N THR A 71 13.46 16.71 -8.38
CA THR A 71 12.65 17.83 -8.89
C THR A 71 13.55 19.02 -9.21
N LYS A 72 14.53 19.30 -8.34
CA LYS A 72 15.54 20.32 -8.58
C LYS A 72 16.36 20.02 -9.83
N TYR A 73 16.86 18.80 -10.01
CA TYR A 73 17.61 18.44 -11.21
C TYR A 73 16.80 18.57 -12.49
N LEU A 74 15.53 18.12 -12.52
CA LEU A 74 14.67 18.29 -13.68
C LEU A 74 14.41 19.76 -14.00
N ILE A 75 14.20 20.58 -12.96
CA ILE A 75 14.02 22.02 -13.10
C ILE A 75 15.30 22.67 -13.61
N ASP A 76 16.46 22.37 -13.02
CA ASP A 76 17.76 22.91 -13.40
C ASP A 76 18.10 22.50 -14.84
N THR A 77 17.85 21.24 -15.21
CA THR A 77 18.04 20.74 -16.57
C THR A 77 17.10 21.43 -17.56
N ALA A 78 15.82 21.63 -17.20
CA ALA A 78 14.85 22.34 -18.04
C ALA A 78 15.21 23.83 -18.22
N HIS A 79 15.77 24.47 -17.18
CA HIS A 79 16.26 25.86 -17.26
C HIS A 79 17.52 25.96 -18.12
N ASP A 80 18.51 25.10 -17.92
CA ASP A 80 19.75 25.07 -18.71
C ASP A 80 19.47 24.77 -20.20
N ILE A 81 18.54 23.85 -20.49
CA ILE A 81 18.08 23.55 -21.84
C ILE A 81 17.46 24.78 -22.50
N ARG A 82 16.60 25.51 -21.77
CA ARG A 82 15.93 26.72 -22.27
C ARG A 82 16.92 27.85 -22.54
N ASP A 83 17.93 27.99 -21.71
CA ASP A 83 18.86 29.13 -21.77
C ASP A 83 20.07 28.88 -22.69
N ARG A 84 20.50 27.63 -22.88
CA ARG A 84 21.76 27.31 -23.60
C ARG A 84 21.60 26.51 -24.88
N ASN A 85 20.43 25.89 -25.10
CA ASN A 85 20.12 25.15 -26.33
C ASN A 85 21.19 24.10 -26.72
N ASP A 86 21.83 23.49 -25.71
CA ASP A 86 23.01 22.64 -25.84
C ASP A 86 22.64 21.16 -26.04
N VAL A 87 23.20 20.53 -27.08
CA VAL A 87 22.87 19.16 -27.51
C VAL A 87 23.38 18.10 -26.52
N ASP A 88 24.46 18.40 -25.81
CA ASP A 88 25.08 17.48 -24.84
C ASP A 88 24.21 17.25 -23.59
N HIS A 89 23.29 18.18 -23.28
CA HIS A 89 22.40 18.08 -22.13
C HIS A 89 21.18 17.17 -22.40
N TRP A 90 20.69 17.13 -23.63
CA TRP A 90 19.62 16.21 -24.04
C TRP A 90 20.07 14.75 -23.98
N ALA A 91 21.31 14.47 -24.38
CA ALA A 91 21.89 13.12 -24.30
C ALA A 91 21.97 12.61 -22.84
N ARG A 92 22.15 13.50 -21.85
CA ARG A 92 22.15 13.13 -20.42
C ARG A 92 20.77 12.73 -19.91
N LEU A 93 19.69 13.32 -20.43
CA LEU A 93 18.31 12.91 -20.13
C LEU A 93 18.00 11.51 -20.68
N VAL A 94 18.52 11.19 -21.86
CA VAL A 94 18.36 9.87 -22.50
C VAL A 94 19.19 8.78 -21.79
N ALA A 95 20.43 9.11 -21.40
CA ALA A 95 21.36 8.21 -20.71
C ALA A 95 20.84 7.74 -19.34
N GLY A 96 19.85 8.43 -18.77
CA GLY A 96 19.17 8.00 -17.57
C GLY A 96 19.86 8.40 -16.26
N PRO A 97 19.26 8.05 -15.12
CA PRO A 97 19.67 8.52 -13.80
C PRO A 97 20.94 7.82 -13.26
N ALA A 98 22.09 7.99 -13.92
CA ALA A 98 23.29 7.21 -13.62
C ALA A 98 24.14 7.65 -12.40
N PRO A 99 24.16 8.91 -11.89
CA PRO A 99 24.99 9.21 -10.72
C PRO A 99 24.32 8.93 -9.36
N TRP A 100 23.01 9.11 -9.24
CA TRP A 100 22.27 9.20 -7.96
C TRP A 100 21.54 7.93 -7.48
N LEU A 101 21.14 7.01 -8.36
CA LEU A 101 20.59 5.71 -7.93
C LEU A 101 21.70 4.74 -7.48
N SER A 102 22.93 4.96 -7.98
CA SER A 102 24.13 4.22 -7.62
C SER A 102 24.56 4.48 -6.16
N SER A 103 24.36 5.70 -5.64
CA SER A 103 24.63 6.05 -4.24
C SER A 103 23.51 5.65 -3.28
N ALA A 104 22.33 5.30 -3.78
CA ALA A 104 21.15 4.95 -2.97
C ALA A 104 21.04 3.42 -2.74
N SER A 105 22.16 2.76 -2.42
CA SER A 105 22.24 1.31 -2.10
C SER A 105 21.32 0.86 -0.94
N THR A 106 20.65 1.81 -0.27
CA THR A 106 19.72 1.61 0.84
C THR A 106 18.25 1.79 0.48
N ALA A 107 17.90 2.26 -0.73
CA ALA A 107 16.51 2.44 -1.14
C ALA A 107 15.85 1.10 -1.54
N SER A 108 14.61 0.87 -1.09
CA SER A 108 13.85 -0.33 -1.45
C SER A 108 13.69 -0.43 -2.98
N PRO A 109 13.67 -1.65 -3.55
CA PRO A 109 13.45 -1.86 -4.98
C PRO A 109 12.18 -1.16 -5.50
N ALA A 110 11.12 -1.15 -4.69
CA ALA A 110 9.90 -0.38 -4.89
C ALA A 110 10.12 1.12 -5.13
N LEU A 111 10.90 1.78 -4.26
CA LEU A 111 11.19 3.21 -4.38
C LEU A 111 12.03 3.51 -5.63
N ARG A 112 13.00 2.65 -5.94
CA ARG A 112 13.83 2.82 -7.15
C ARG A 112 12.99 2.83 -8.42
N LEU A 113 11.93 2.03 -8.47
CA LEU A 113 11.02 1.99 -9.63
C LEU A 113 10.18 3.23 -9.77
N VAL A 114 9.61 3.70 -8.65
CA VAL A 114 8.87 4.95 -8.61
C VAL A 114 9.72 6.08 -9.15
N PHE A 115 11.01 6.13 -8.78
CA PHE A 115 11.94 7.11 -9.32
C PHE A 115 12.30 6.89 -10.79
N VAL A 116 12.58 5.66 -11.23
CA VAL A 116 12.93 5.38 -12.64
C VAL A 116 11.75 5.66 -13.57
N PHE A 117 10.57 5.16 -13.23
CA PHE A 117 9.36 5.38 -14.02
C PHE A 117 9.01 6.87 -14.09
N ASN A 118 9.02 7.56 -12.94
CA ASN A 118 8.81 9.01 -12.88
C ASN A 118 9.85 9.77 -13.71
N TYR A 119 11.14 9.45 -13.60
CA TYR A 119 12.20 10.07 -14.39
C TYR A 119 11.95 9.94 -15.89
N ARG A 120 11.62 8.73 -16.36
CA ARG A 120 11.43 8.45 -17.79
C ARG A 120 10.21 9.19 -18.34
N ILE A 121 9.09 9.18 -17.61
CA ILE A 121 7.87 9.91 -17.99
C ILE A 121 8.12 11.42 -18.04
N GLN A 122 8.72 12.00 -16.99
CA GLN A 122 8.98 13.45 -16.92
C GLN A 122 10.01 13.90 -17.97
N SER A 123 11.08 13.12 -18.19
CA SER A 123 12.08 13.43 -19.22
C SER A 123 11.49 13.39 -20.63
N ALA A 124 10.63 12.40 -20.90
CA ALA A 124 9.93 12.32 -22.18
C ALA A 124 8.93 13.48 -22.37
N ALA A 125 8.23 13.91 -21.32
CA ALA A 125 7.35 15.08 -21.37
C ALA A 125 8.13 16.36 -21.68
N LEU A 126 9.31 16.56 -21.07
CA LEU A 126 10.19 17.70 -21.37
C LEU A 126 10.67 17.69 -22.83
N LEU A 127 11.10 16.52 -23.33
CA LEU A 127 11.52 16.36 -24.72
C LEU A 127 10.38 16.64 -25.71
N MET A 128 9.18 16.11 -25.45
CA MET A 128 8.02 16.36 -26.30
C MET A 128 7.55 17.81 -26.24
N SER A 129 7.58 18.44 -25.06
CA SER A 129 7.27 19.86 -24.92
C SER A 129 8.25 20.73 -25.70
N ALA A 130 9.56 20.45 -25.63
CA ALA A 130 10.55 21.15 -26.41
C ALA A 130 10.41 20.90 -27.92
N ALA A 131 10.01 19.69 -28.32
CA ALA A 131 9.73 19.37 -29.71
C ALA A 131 8.54 20.18 -30.25
N PHE A 132 7.49 20.33 -29.44
CA PHE A 132 6.28 21.07 -29.82
C PHE A 132 6.54 22.58 -29.90
N GLU A 133 7.32 23.13 -28.96
CA GLU A 133 7.80 24.52 -29.01
C GLU A 133 8.67 24.78 -30.26
N GLU A 134 9.62 23.89 -30.57
CA GLU A 134 10.48 24.01 -31.76
C GLU A 134 9.70 23.95 -33.08
N ALA A 135 8.59 23.20 -33.12
CA ALA A 135 7.69 23.17 -34.27
C ALA A 135 6.55 24.19 -34.21
N ALA A 136 6.56 25.08 -33.22
CA ALA A 136 5.54 26.12 -33.00
C ALA A 136 4.10 25.57 -32.93
N VAL A 137 3.92 24.40 -32.34
CA VAL A 137 2.61 23.79 -32.04
C VAL A 137 1.96 24.59 -30.91
N ARG A 138 0.77 25.15 -31.14
CA ARG A 138 0.07 26.04 -30.18
C ARG A 138 -1.28 25.52 -29.71
N ASP A 139 -1.77 24.49 -30.37
CA ASP A 139 -3.04 23.80 -30.11
C ASP A 139 -2.87 22.66 -29.09
N PHE A 140 -1.64 22.40 -28.64
CA PHE A 140 -1.33 21.43 -27.60
C PHE A 140 -0.54 22.10 -26.48
N ASP A 141 -1.05 22.03 -25.25
CA ASP A 141 -0.39 22.57 -24.07
C ASP A 141 -0.04 21.42 -23.11
N PHE A 142 1.25 21.27 -22.82
CA PHE A 142 1.70 20.47 -21.70
C PHE A 142 1.37 21.25 -20.43
N ALA A 143 0.17 21.01 -19.88
CA ALA A 143 -0.34 21.67 -18.69
C ALA A 143 0.78 21.82 -17.66
N ASN A 144 1.26 23.06 -17.54
CA ASN A 144 2.52 23.45 -16.91
C ASN A 144 3.10 22.40 -15.95
N VAL A 145 4.18 21.72 -16.38
CA VAL A 145 5.15 21.03 -15.51
C VAL A 145 5.58 21.95 -14.32
N ARG A 146 5.39 23.27 -14.47
CA ARG A 146 5.65 24.33 -13.49
C ARG A 146 4.61 24.47 -12.34
N SER A 147 3.44 23.82 -12.39
CA SER A 147 2.34 24.09 -11.44
C SER A 147 2.23 23.12 -10.25
N VAL A 148 3.08 22.11 -10.14
CA VAL A 148 2.89 21.03 -9.15
C VAL A 148 3.32 21.44 -7.72
N SER A 149 4.02 22.55 -7.56
CA SER A 149 4.43 23.05 -6.22
C SER A 149 3.37 23.93 -5.52
N ARG A 150 2.24 24.27 -6.16
CA ARG A 150 1.26 25.18 -5.55
C ARG A 150 -0.02 24.50 -5.07
N ARG A 151 -0.07 24.32 -3.74
CA ARG A 151 -1.24 24.43 -2.84
C ARG A 151 -2.37 23.42 -3.06
N GLY A 152 -2.36 22.36 -2.26
CA GLY A 152 -3.54 21.59 -1.87
C GLY A 152 -3.41 21.16 -0.41
N GLY A 153 -4.15 21.82 0.50
CA GLY A 153 -4.07 21.67 1.96
C GLY A 153 -4.72 20.42 2.53
N ALA A 154 -4.44 19.25 1.96
CA ALA A 154 -4.79 17.97 2.57
C ALA A 154 -3.53 17.12 2.65
N THR A 155 -3.35 16.40 3.76
CA THR A 155 -2.23 15.52 4.12
C THR A 155 -2.01 14.40 3.09
N ARG A 156 -1.55 14.74 1.88
CA ARG A 156 -1.06 13.78 0.88
C ARG A 156 0.40 13.49 1.18
N THR A 157 0.73 12.21 1.38
CA THR A 157 2.12 11.76 1.50
C THR A 157 2.89 12.08 0.21
N TRP A 158 4.19 12.37 0.30
CA TRP A 158 5.05 12.65 -0.87
C TRP A 158 4.91 11.58 -1.96
N TYR A 159 4.75 10.32 -1.53
CA TYR A 159 4.54 9.16 -2.39
C TYR A 159 3.25 9.28 -3.22
N SER A 160 2.11 9.56 -2.58
CA SER A 160 0.83 9.74 -3.27
C SER A 160 0.87 10.89 -4.28
N SER A 161 1.60 11.97 -3.97
CA SER A 161 1.81 13.09 -4.88
C SER A 161 2.57 12.66 -6.14
N ILE A 162 3.68 11.92 -5.99
CA ILE A 162 4.46 11.42 -7.14
C ILE A 162 3.60 10.53 -8.03
N VAL A 163 2.87 9.57 -7.46
CA VAL A 163 2.04 8.64 -8.23
C VAL A 163 1.00 9.39 -9.08
N HIS A 164 0.30 10.36 -8.47
CA HIS A 164 -0.68 11.19 -9.19
C HIS A 164 -0.02 11.99 -10.32
N ASN A 165 1.11 12.65 -10.03
CA ASN A 165 1.84 13.45 -11.02
C ASN A 165 2.34 12.61 -12.20
N VAL A 166 2.81 11.39 -11.93
CA VAL A 166 3.27 10.46 -12.96
C VAL A 166 2.12 10.02 -13.86
N VAL A 167 0.97 9.68 -13.28
CA VAL A 167 -0.22 9.26 -14.03
C VAL A 167 -0.79 10.40 -14.87
N ASP A 168 -0.82 11.63 -14.35
CA ASP A 168 -1.27 12.77 -15.12
C ASP A 168 -0.28 13.13 -16.24
N CYS A 169 1.02 13.06 -15.96
CA CYS A 169 2.06 13.31 -16.96
C CYS A 169 2.08 12.23 -18.04
N SER A 170 1.87 10.96 -17.71
CA SER A 170 1.80 9.87 -18.70
C SER A 170 0.62 10.06 -19.66
N ARG A 171 -0.54 10.54 -19.19
CA ARG A 171 -1.68 10.91 -20.05
C ARG A 171 -1.33 12.05 -21.01
N GLN A 172 -0.63 13.08 -20.53
CA GLN A 172 -0.18 14.19 -21.38
C GLN A 172 0.78 13.70 -22.46
N VAL A 173 1.78 12.89 -22.09
CA VAL A 173 2.72 12.28 -23.02
C VAL A 173 2.01 11.39 -24.03
N ARG A 174 1.06 10.54 -23.59
CA ARG A 174 0.23 9.72 -24.48
C ARG A 174 -0.47 10.57 -25.53
N ASN A 175 -1.12 11.65 -25.10
CA ASN A 175 -1.82 12.57 -26.01
C ASN A 175 -0.86 13.25 -26.98
N ALA A 176 0.33 13.63 -26.53
CA ALA A 176 1.35 14.24 -27.37
C ALA A 176 1.89 13.26 -28.43
N LEU A 177 2.06 11.99 -28.09
CA LEU A 177 2.54 10.96 -29.02
C LEU A 177 1.58 10.72 -30.20
N VAL A 178 0.27 10.88 -29.97
CA VAL A 178 -0.77 10.70 -31.01
C VAL A 178 -1.23 12.01 -31.65
N HIS A 179 -0.69 13.16 -31.20
CA HIS A 179 -1.05 14.46 -31.75
C HIS A 179 -0.59 14.55 -33.21
N GLU A 180 -1.42 15.16 -34.06
CA GLU A 180 -1.07 15.38 -35.47
C GLU A 180 -0.33 16.72 -35.61
N TRP A 181 0.94 16.69 -35.98
CA TRP A 181 1.76 17.88 -36.18
C TRP A 181 2.84 17.64 -37.23
N LYS A 182 3.47 18.73 -37.71
CA LYS A 182 4.52 18.69 -38.73
C LYS A 182 5.87 19.07 -38.10
N PRO A 183 6.67 18.09 -37.65
CA PRO A 183 7.93 18.36 -36.97
C PRO A 183 8.97 18.98 -37.90
N THR A 184 9.77 19.91 -37.38
CA THR A 184 11.05 20.27 -37.98
C THR A 184 12.07 19.13 -37.76
N PRO A 185 13.18 19.04 -38.53
CA PRO A 185 14.18 17.99 -38.32
C PRO A 185 14.76 17.95 -36.91
N ARG A 186 14.77 19.09 -36.21
CA ARG A 186 15.22 19.20 -34.82
C ARG A 186 14.15 18.72 -33.85
N ALA A 187 12.91 19.15 -34.04
CA ALA A 187 11.78 18.67 -33.24
C ALA A 187 11.57 17.16 -33.39
N GLU A 188 11.79 16.62 -34.59
CA GLU A 188 11.73 15.18 -34.86
C GLU A 188 12.76 14.40 -34.05
N ARG A 189 14.00 14.91 -33.91
CA ARG A 189 15.03 14.27 -33.08
C ARG A 189 14.62 14.22 -31.61
N LEU A 190 14.11 15.32 -31.06
CA LEU A 190 13.62 15.37 -29.68
C LEU A 190 12.45 14.40 -29.45
N ALA A 191 11.52 14.30 -30.40
CA ALA A 191 10.43 13.33 -30.33
C ALA A 191 10.93 11.88 -30.42
N ILE A 192 11.96 11.59 -31.22
CA ILE A 192 12.60 10.27 -31.28
C ILE A 192 13.33 9.95 -29.97
N ASP A 193 14.01 10.91 -29.36
CA ASP A 193 14.66 10.70 -28.06
C ASP A 193 13.63 10.41 -26.96
N ALA A 194 12.49 11.12 -26.96
CA ALA A 194 11.36 10.82 -26.09
C ALA A 194 10.81 9.40 -26.35
N PHE A 195 10.65 9.01 -27.61
CA PHE A 195 10.22 7.68 -28.01
C PHE A 195 11.13 6.58 -27.46
N VAL A 196 12.46 6.77 -27.57
CA VAL A 196 13.44 5.80 -27.06
C VAL A 196 13.32 5.66 -25.53
N ILE A 197 13.27 6.77 -24.80
CA ILE A 197 13.13 6.77 -23.33
C ILE A 197 11.86 6.05 -22.89
N LEU A 198 10.73 6.30 -23.57
CA LEU A 198 9.45 5.68 -23.24
C LEU A 198 9.39 4.21 -23.62
N SER A 199 10.06 3.81 -24.71
CA SER A 199 10.11 2.40 -25.13
C SER A 199 10.79 1.51 -24.08
N ASP A 200 11.71 2.07 -23.27
CA ASP A 200 12.35 1.36 -22.15
C ASP A 200 11.37 1.00 -21.01
N LEU A 201 10.20 1.64 -20.94
CA LEU A 201 9.15 1.32 -19.96
C LEU A 201 8.30 0.11 -20.35
N THR A 202 8.59 -0.51 -21.49
CA THR A 202 7.71 -1.49 -22.11
C THR A 202 8.49 -2.73 -22.53
N PRO A 203 7.91 -3.94 -22.42
CA PRO A 203 8.55 -5.14 -22.91
C PRO A 203 8.69 -5.16 -24.44
N ALA A 204 7.89 -4.36 -25.16
CA ALA A 204 7.84 -4.30 -26.62
C ALA A 204 8.91 -3.38 -27.23
N ARG A 205 9.95 -3.00 -26.47
CA ARG A 205 10.97 -2.05 -26.89
C ARG A 205 11.57 -2.36 -28.25
N SER A 206 12.01 -3.60 -28.47
CA SER A 206 12.67 -4.05 -29.71
C SER A 206 11.75 -3.91 -30.92
N GLU A 207 10.49 -4.28 -30.75
CA GLU A 207 9.43 -4.26 -31.75
C GLU A 207 9.05 -2.82 -32.09
N LEU A 208 8.88 -1.97 -31.07
CA LEU A 208 8.57 -0.55 -31.21
C LEU A 208 9.70 0.22 -31.92
N LEU A 209 10.95 -0.02 -31.54
CA LEU A 209 12.11 0.58 -32.23
C LEU A 209 12.23 0.10 -33.67
N ARG A 210 11.92 -1.17 -33.93
CA ARG A 210 11.87 -1.71 -35.30
C ARG A 210 10.75 -1.04 -36.09
N LEU A 211 9.55 -0.97 -35.54
CA LEU A 211 8.38 -0.36 -36.18
C LEU A 211 8.64 1.12 -36.50
N CYS A 212 9.26 1.86 -35.59
CA CYS A 212 9.59 3.28 -35.77
C CYS A 212 10.51 3.54 -36.98
N ARG A 213 11.33 2.56 -37.40
CA ARG A 213 12.15 2.68 -38.62
C ARG A 213 11.33 2.58 -39.90
N TYR A 214 10.22 1.84 -39.89
CA TYR A 214 9.41 1.55 -41.09
C TYR A 214 8.15 2.41 -41.16
N ASP A 215 7.47 2.58 -40.02
CA ASP A 215 6.20 3.30 -39.89
C ASP A 215 6.17 4.03 -38.55
N ARG A 216 6.59 5.31 -38.59
CA ARG A 216 6.70 6.16 -37.40
C ARG A 216 5.35 6.46 -36.77
N SER A 217 4.36 6.85 -37.57
CA SER A 217 3.04 7.22 -37.06
C SER A 217 2.40 6.06 -36.30
N ARG A 218 2.51 4.84 -36.86
CA ARG A 218 2.04 3.64 -36.18
C ARG A 218 2.86 3.31 -34.95
N ALA A 219 4.19 3.44 -34.99
CA ALA A 219 5.04 3.20 -33.83
C ALA A 219 4.70 4.11 -32.64
N PHE A 220 4.48 5.40 -32.88
CA PHE A 220 4.10 6.37 -31.85
C PHE A 220 2.71 6.07 -31.28
N SER A 221 1.77 5.65 -32.13
CA SER A 221 0.43 5.24 -31.72
C SER A 221 0.43 3.98 -30.85
N GLU A 222 1.23 2.97 -31.20
CA GLU A 222 1.38 1.76 -30.37
C GLU A 222 2.12 2.07 -29.08
N LEU A 223 3.20 2.88 -29.13
CA LEU A 223 3.90 3.31 -27.92
C LEU A 223 2.96 4.05 -26.96
N ALA A 224 2.06 4.90 -27.46
CA ALA A 224 1.08 5.60 -26.63
C ALA A 224 0.19 4.61 -25.85
N ARG A 225 -0.28 3.53 -26.49
CA ARG A 225 -1.02 2.45 -25.80
C ARG A 225 -0.17 1.74 -24.75
N HIS A 226 1.08 1.45 -25.07
CA HIS A 226 1.97 0.80 -24.11
C HIS A 226 2.29 1.70 -22.90
N VAL A 227 2.44 3.01 -23.09
CA VAL A 227 2.65 3.99 -22.00
C VAL A 227 1.42 4.07 -21.09
N GLU A 228 0.22 4.02 -21.66
CA GLU A 228 -1.04 3.99 -20.90
C GLU A 228 -1.13 2.73 -20.04
N LEU A 229 -0.90 1.55 -20.63
CA LEU A 229 -0.86 0.28 -19.90
C LEU A 229 0.20 0.27 -18.80
N ALA A 230 1.41 0.76 -19.10
CA ALA A 230 2.50 0.82 -18.13
C ALA A 230 2.18 1.79 -16.98
N ALA A 231 1.49 2.90 -17.25
CA ALA A 231 1.05 3.84 -16.21
C ALA A 231 -0.06 3.25 -15.33
N ASP A 232 -1.00 2.49 -15.90
CA ASP A 232 -2.02 1.78 -15.13
C ASP A 232 -1.39 0.69 -14.24
N GLN A 233 -0.45 -0.09 -14.78
CA GLN A 233 0.29 -1.09 -14.01
C GLN A 233 1.12 -0.44 -12.90
N PHE A 234 1.76 0.68 -13.19
CA PHE A 234 2.50 1.47 -12.22
C PHE A 234 1.61 1.95 -11.07
N ARG A 235 0.44 2.51 -11.38
CA ARG A 235 -0.53 2.94 -10.35
C ARG A 235 -0.96 1.79 -9.46
N LEU A 236 -1.40 0.68 -10.06
CA LEU A 236 -1.84 -0.52 -9.30
C LEU A 236 -0.72 -1.06 -8.42
N SER A 237 0.50 -1.10 -8.92
CA SER A 237 1.66 -1.56 -8.16
C SER A 237 2.01 -0.59 -7.03
N ALA A 238 1.90 0.72 -7.26
CA ALA A 238 2.15 1.74 -6.25
C ALA A 238 1.10 1.73 -5.13
N ASP A 239 -0.17 1.52 -5.48
CA ASP A 239 -1.26 1.39 -4.52
C ASP A 239 -1.05 0.12 -3.66
N LEU A 240 -0.73 -1.02 -4.29
CA LEU A 240 -0.40 -2.27 -3.57
C LEU A 240 0.82 -2.10 -2.66
N LEU A 241 1.85 -1.40 -3.10
CA LEU A 241 3.02 -1.10 -2.29
C LEU A 241 2.67 -0.22 -1.09
N ALA A 242 1.80 0.78 -1.26
CA ALA A 242 1.35 1.62 -0.16
C ALA A 242 0.56 0.81 0.89
N GLU A 243 -0.27 -0.15 0.46
CA GLU A 243 -0.98 -1.06 1.35
C GLU A 243 -0.04 -2.04 2.07
N VAL A 244 0.91 -2.65 1.36
CA VAL A 244 1.90 -3.60 1.91
C VAL A 244 2.89 -2.91 2.85
N GLU A 245 3.37 -1.72 2.51
CA GLU A 245 4.21 -0.91 3.41
C GLU A 245 3.40 -0.35 4.58
N GLY A 246 2.12 -0.01 4.38
CA GLY A 246 1.18 0.36 5.44
C GLY A 246 0.94 -0.77 6.44
N THR A 247 0.74 -2.00 5.97
CA THR A 247 0.65 -3.21 6.80
C THR A 247 1.99 -3.61 7.42
N SER A 248 3.11 -3.30 6.76
CA SER A 248 4.46 -3.49 7.31
C SER A 248 4.82 -2.45 8.37
N ARG A 249 4.29 -1.22 8.33
CA ARG A 249 4.41 -0.24 9.43
C ARG A 249 3.73 -0.73 10.71
N SER A 250 2.58 -1.39 10.59
CA SER A 250 1.98 -2.13 11.71
C SER A 250 2.76 -3.38 12.10
N ARG A 251 3.82 -3.78 11.38
CA ARG A 251 4.72 -4.90 11.68
C ARG A 251 6.05 -4.46 12.32
N ASP A 252 6.47 -3.20 12.11
CA ASP A 252 7.74 -2.62 12.58
C ASP A 252 7.69 -1.98 13.98
N LEU A 253 6.51 -1.83 14.58
CA LEU A 253 6.39 -1.49 16.01
C LEU A 253 6.93 -2.66 16.85
N PRO A 254 7.57 -2.40 18.02
CA PRO A 254 7.95 -3.46 18.95
C PRO A 254 6.78 -4.42 19.16
N SER A 255 7.02 -5.74 19.19
CA SER A 255 5.96 -6.75 19.29
C SER A 255 4.95 -6.44 20.41
N GLU A 256 5.42 -5.84 21.49
CA GLU A 256 4.62 -5.37 22.62
C GLU A 256 3.65 -4.23 22.27
N VAL A 257 4.09 -3.25 21.48
CA VAL A 257 3.24 -2.12 21.05
C VAL A 257 2.22 -2.57 20.01
N ARG A 258 2.59 -3.47 19.09
CA ARG A 258 1.67 -4.08 18.13
C ARG A 258 0.60 -4.91 18.81
N PHE A 259 1.03 -5.74 19.75
CA PHE A 259 0.12 -6.53 20.55
C PHE A 259 -0.81 -5.60 21.32
N ALA A 260 -0.31 -4.55 21.97
CA ALA A 260 -1.12 -3.57 22.68
C ALA A 260 -2.15 -2.85 21.77
N GLU A 261 -1.76 -2.41 20.57
CA GLU A 261 -2.68 -1.77 19.63
C GLU A 261 -3.73 -2.74 19.07
N ALA A 262 -3.31 -3.93 18.64
CA ALA A 262 -4.21 -4.96 18.12
C ALA A 262 -5.22 -5.42 19.19
N THR A 263 -4.74 -5.66 20.41
CA THR A 263 -5.59 -6.03 21.55
C THR A 263 -6.54 -4.90 21.96
N ARG A 264 -6.09 -3.63 21.89
CA ARG A 264 -6.96 -2.48 22.13
C ARG A 264 -8.06 -2.34 21.07
N LEU A 265 -7.75 -2.55 19.79
CA LEU A 265 -8.75 -2.55 18.71
C LEU A 265 -9.74 -3.72 18.85
N LEU A 266 -9.26 -4.91 19.18
CA LEU A 266 -10.13 -6.06 19.49
C LEU A 266 -11.07 -5.77 20.67
N LEU A 267 -10.55 -5.16 21.74
CA LEU A 267 -11.34 -4.77 22.89
C LEU A 267 -12.39 -3.71 22.53
N GLN A 268 -12.06 -2.75 21.66
CA GLN A 268 -13.02 -1.76 21.15
C GLN A 268 -14.14 -2.41 20.33
N ARG A 269 -13.82 -3.37 19.44
CA ARG A 269 -14.82 -4.15 18.68
C ARG A 269 -15.75 -4.95 19.58
N ALA A 270 -15.26 -5.38 20.75
CA ALA A 270 -16.06 -5.99 21.81
C ALA A 270 -16.95 -5.02 22.62
N GLY A 271 -17.02 -3.74 22.23
CA GLY A 271 -17.75 -2.69 22.94
C GLY A 271 -16.95 -2.01 24.07
N GLY A 272 -15.64 -2.29 24.15
CA GLY A 272 -14.73 -1.79 25.17
C GLY A 272 -14.61 -2.70 26.40
N GLY A 273 -13.64 -2.37 27.26
CA GLY A 273 -13.41 -3.04 28.54
C GLY A 273 -13.96 -2.24 29.72
N LEU A 274 -14.44 -2.94 30.74
CA LEU A 274 -14.72 -2.39 32.07
C LEU A 274 -13.57 -2.73 33.01
N SER A 275 -13.21 -1.78 33.87
CA SER A 275 -12.31 -2.07 34.98
C SER A 275 -12.96 -3.08 35.93
N LEU A 276 -12.13 -3.81 36.69
CA LEU A 276 -12.62 -4.74 37.70
C LEU A 276 -13.57 -4.08 38.72
N THR A 277 -13.35 -2.80 39.04
CA THR A 277 -14.20 -2.03 39.95
C THR A 277 -15.58 -1.76 39.33
N GLU A 278 -15.63 -1.29 38.09
CA GLU A 278 -16.89 -1.04 37.37
C GLU A 278 -17.67 -2.34 37.14
N ALA A 279 -16.99 -3.39 36.67
CA ALA A 279 -17.59 -4.70 36.45
C ALA A 279 -18.16 -5.31 37.74
N SER A 280 -17.48 -5.13 38.88
CA SER A 280 -17.97 -5.63 40.18
C SER A 280 -19.24 -4.92 40.65
N LYS A 281 -19.32 -3.59 40.44
CA LYS A 281 -20.53 -2.80 40.72
C LYS A 281 -21.68 -3.22 39.82
N LEU A 282 -21.40 -3.41 38.53
CA LEU A 282 -22.38 -3.81 37.53
C LEU A 282 -22.97 -5.21 37.84
N LEU A 283 -22.14 -6.15 38.25
CA LEU A 283 -22.56 -7.50 38.64
C LEU A 283 -23.13 -7.58 40.08
N GLY A 284 -23.10 -6.49 40.85
CA GLY A 284 -23.53 -6.47 42.25
C GLY A 284 -22.73 -7.39 43.18
N THR A 285 -21.44 -7.63 42.88
CA THR A 285 -20.56 -8.51 43.65
C THR A 285 -19.33 -7.77 44.19
N SER A 286 -18.58 -8.39 45.10
CA SER A 286 -17.31 -7.84 45.55
C SER A 286 -16.23 -7.93 44.47
N ARG A 287 -15.32 -6.94 44.42
CA ARG A 287 -14.14 -6.92 43.54
C ARG A 287 -13.31 -8.20 43.66
N GLN A 288 -13.15 -8.72 44.89
CA GLN A 288 -12.40 -9.96 45.17
C GLN A 288 -13.11 -11.19 44.59
N ALA A 289 -14.43 -11.27 44.69
CA ALA A 289 -15.20 -12.37 44.12
C ALA A 289 -15.11 -12.37 42.58
N LEU A 290 -15.17 -11.19 41.94
CA LEU A 290 -15.01 -11.08 40.49
C LEU A 290 -13.58 -11.43 40.05
N HIS A 291 -12.55 -10.99 40.79
CA HIS A 291 -11.17 -11.39 40.53
C HIS A 291 -10.99 -12.91 40.62
N LYS A 292 -11.63 -13.56 41.60
CA LYS A 292 -11.65 -15.04 41.71
C LYS A 292 -12.33 -15.70 40.51
N ARG A 293 -13.40 -15.10 39.97
CA ARG A 293 -14.07 -15.61 38.76
C ARG A 293 -13.16 -15.53 37.53
N VAL A 294 -12.47 -14.41 37.35
CA VAL A 294 -11.47 -14.24 36.28
C VAL A 294 -10.34 -15.28 36.44
N LYS A 295 -9.81 -15.48 37.65
CA LYS A 295 -8.75 -16.46 37.91
C LYS A 295 -9.18 -17.91 37.63
N THR A 296 -10.45 -18.23 37.86
CA THR A 296 -11.01 -19.58 37.64
C THR A 296 -11.50 -19.82 36.21
N GLY A 297 -11.37 -18.83 35.32
CA GLY A 297 -11.84 -18.90 33.93
C GLY A 297 -13.37 -18.85 33.79
N SER A 298 -14.10 -18.47 34.85
CA SER A 298 -15.56 -18.30 34.79
C SER A 298 -16.00 -16.92 34.32
N ALA A 299 -15.04 -16.00 34.13
CA ALA A 299 -15.23 -14.69 33.50
C ALA A 299 -14.03 -14.40 32.60
N LEU A 300 -14.27 -13.68 31.49
CA LEU A 300 -13.20 -13.28 30.57
C LEU A 300 -12.57 -11.99 31.09
N GLY A 301 -11.35 -12.10 31.63
CA GLY A 301 -10.52 -10.97 32.00
C GLY A 301 -9.24 -10.94 31.18
N LEU A 302 -8.90 -9.75 30.69
CA LEU A 302 -7.79 -9.48 29.77
C LEU A 302 -6.87 -8.42 30.39
N MET A 303 -5.58 -8.50 30.11
CA MET A 303 -4.62 -7.48 30.55
C MET A 303 -4.45 -6.44 29.44
N ASP A 304 -4.92 -5.22 29.66
CA ASP A 304 -4.65 -4.06 28.81
C ASP A 304 -3.55 -3.22 29.50
N GLY A 305 -2.31 -3.38 29.03
CA GLY A 305 -1.13 -2.91 29.76
C GLY A 305 -1.02 -3.55 31.15
N ALA A 306 -1.05 -2.72 32.20
CA ALA A 306 -0.99 -3.17 33.60
C ALA A 306 -2.38 -3.37 34.24
N GLU A 307 -3.46 -3.08 33.51
CA GLU A 307 -4.82 -3.11 34.05
C GLU A 307 -5.60 -4.35 33.60
N LEU A 308 -6.32 -4.95 34.55
CA LEU A 308 -7.24 -6.05 34.27
C LEU A 308 -8.59 -5.48 33.83
N VAL A 309 -8.92 -5.71 32.57
CA VAL A 309 -10.16 -5.27 31.93
C VAL A 309 -11.06 -6.44 31.57
N LEU A 310 -12.37 -6.21 31.63
CA LEU A 310 -13.41 -7.19 31.35
C LEU A 310 -14.24 -6.69 30.15
N PRO A 311 -14.22 -7.37 28.98
CA PRO A 311 -15.02 -6.96 27.83
C PRO A 311 -16.50 -6.82 28.17
N LYS A 312 -17.15 -5.73 27.72
CA LYS A 312 -18.54 -5.41 28.09
C LYS A 312 -19.56 -6.44 27.62
N PHE A 313 -19.34 -7.08 26.46
CA PHE A 313 -20.30 -8.02 25.90
C PHE A 313 -20.62 -9.22 26.82
N GLN A 314 -19.74 -9.52 27.79
CA GLN A 314 -19.91 -10.66 28.68
C GLN A 314 -20.97 -10.41 29.76
N PHE A 315 -21.41 -9.17 29.95
CA PHE A 315 -22.44 -8.82 30.91
C PHE A 315 -23.79 -8.74 30.17
N VAL A 316 -24.74 -9.54 30.63
CA VAL A 316 -26.09 -9.62 30.05
C VAL A 316 -27.09 -9.17 31.11
N GLU A 317 -27.97 -8.23 30.74
CA GLU A 317 -29.04 -7.77 31.61
C GLU A 317 -30.29 -8.62 31.39
N GLU A 318 -30.70 -9.35 32.42
CA GLU A 318 -31.96 -10.09 32.47
C GLU A 318 -32.88 -9.44 33.52
N GLY A 319 -33.81 -8.60 33.04
CA GLY A 319 -34.70 -7.84 33.91
C GLY A 319 -33.92 -6.85 34.78
N SER A 320 -34.00 -7.02 36.10
CA SER A 320 -33.31 -6.14 37.07
C SER A 320 -31.96 -6.68 37.55
N ARG A 321 -31.45 -7.75 36.93
CA ARG A 321 -30.20 -8.41 37.34
C ARG A 321 -29.25 -8.52 36.16
N THR A 322 -27.98 -8.22 36.40
CA THR A 322 -26.93 -8.49 35.43
C THR A 322 -26.23 -9.80 35.76
N SER A 323 -26.07 -10.66 34.77
CA SER A 323 -25.35 -11.92 34.85
C SER A 323 -24.18 -11.94 33.86
N LEU A 324 -23.33 -12.96 33.97
CA LEU A 324 -22.33 -13.23 32.94
C LEU A 324 -22.95 -14.09 31.84
N LEU A 325 -22.54 -13.87 30.60
CA LEU A 325 -22.99 -14.61 29.43
C LEU A 325 -22.83 -16.12 29.66
N GLU A 326 -23.94 -16.85 29.50
CA GLU A 326 -23.96 -18.29 29.71
C GLU A 326 -23.00 -19.00 28.74
N GLY A 327 -22.35 -20.07 29.21
CA GLY A 327 -21.41 -20.84 28.38
C GLY A 327 -20.04 -20.19 28.19
N LEU A 328 -19.87 -18.89 28.42
CA LEU A 328 -18.59 -18.18 28.25
C LEU A 328 -17.45 -18.84 29.03
N GLY A 329 -17.71 -19.27 30.27
CA GLY A 329 -16.70 -19.91 31.10
C GLY A 329 -16.18 -21.24 30.54
N LYS A 330 -16.95 -21.94 29.69
CA LYS A 330 -16.46 -23.15 29.00
C LYS A 330 -15.45 -22.78 27.92
N ILE A 331 -15.74 -21.73 27.16
CA ILE A 331 -14.86 -21.21 26.10
C ILE A 331 -13.56 -20.68 26.69
N VAL A 332 -13.63 -19.84 27.74
CA VAL A 332 -12.43 -19.29 28.39
C VAL A 332 -11.51 -20.41 28.90
N LYS A 333 -12.09 -21.47 29.49
CA LYS A 333 -11.31 -22.61 29.95
C LYS A 333 -10.64 -23.37 28.81
N LEU A 334 -11.34 -23.64 27.70
CA LEU A 334 -10.73 -24.30 26.53
C LEU A 334 -9.50 -23.56 26.01
N PHE A 335 -9.56 -22.24 25.95
CA PHE A 335 -8.44 -21.40 25.51
C PHE A 335 -7.32 -21.27 26.56
N ASP A 336 -7.65 -21.31 27.86
CA ASP A 336 -6.67 -21.36 28.95
C ASP A 336 -5.95 -22.73 28.95
N ASP A 337 -6.67 -23.83 28.77
CA ASP A 337 -6.16 -25.22 28.80
C ASP A 337 -5.28 -25.54 27.57
N SER A 338 -5.66 -25.03 26.39
CA SER A 338 -4.87 -25.13 25.15
C SER A 338 -3.66 -24.18 25.09
N LYS A 339 -3.47 -23.30 26.10
CA LYS A 339 -2.44 -22.26 26.14
C LYS A 339 -2.52 -21.20 25.02
N ALA A 340 -3.57 -21.21 24.21
CA ALA A 340 -3.83 -20.16 23.21
C ALA A 340 -4.13 -18.80 23.87
N GLY A 341 -4.64 -18.82 25.10
CA GLY A 341 -4.83 -17.65 25.94
C GLY A 341 -6.11 -16.86 25.65
N ARG A 342 -6.39 -15.92 26.56
CA ARG A 342 -7.70 -15.23 26.64
C ARG A 342 -7.93 -14.19 25.55
N TRP A 343 -6.87 -13.63 24.98
CA TRP A 343 -6.97 -12.74 23.82
C TRP A 343 -7.40 -13.50 22.57
N SER A 344 -6.92 -14.73 22.39
CA SER A 344 -7.37 -15.63 21.32
C SER A 344 -8.84 -16.04 21.51
N ALA A 345 -9.27 -16.26 22.76
CA ALA A 345 -10.68 -16.51 23.06
C ALA A 345 -11.57 -15.31 22.68
N LEU A 346 -11.12 -14.09 22.95
CA LEU A 346 -11.82 -12.87 22.54
C LEU A 346 -11.92 -12.77 21.01
N GLN A 347 -10.83 -13.00 20.30
CA GLN A 347 -10.79 -12.94 18.85
C GLN A 347 -11.77 -13.95 18.23
N PHE A 348 -11.71 -15.22 18.67
CA PHE A 348 -12.63 -16.27 18.24
C PHE A 348 -14.09 -15.84 18.42
N LEU A 349 -14.46 -15.30 19.58
CA LEU A 349 -15.84 -14.87 19.84
C LEU A 349 -16.34 -13.77 18.89
N LEU A 350 -15.44 -12.92 18.38
CA LEU A 350 -15.79 -11.78 17.54
C LEU A 350 -15.70 -12.06 16.03
N GLU A 351 -14.94 -13.06 15.61
CA GLU A 351 -14.72 -13.39 14.21
C GLU A 351 -15.72 -14.42 13.69
N ARG A 352 -15.94 -14.45 12.37
CA ARG A 352 -16.80 -15.47 11.76
C ARG A 352 -16.02 -16.79 11.71
N ASP A 353 -16.61 -17.83 12.28
CA ASP A 353 -16.07 -19.18 12.21
C ASP A 353 -16.73 -19.94 11.05
N PRO A 354 -15.99 -20.65 10.18
CA PRO A 354 -16.57 -21.38 9.06
C PRO A 354 -17.51 -22.52 9.50
N ASN A 355 -17.41 -23.01 10.74
CA ASN A 355 -18.28 -24.03 11.31
C ASN A 355 -19.57 -23.47 11.91
N LEU A 356 -19.73 -22.14 11.93
CA LEU A 356 -20.91 -21.46 12.46
C LEU A 356 -21.50 -20.50 11.40
N THR A 357 -22.82 -20.43 11.33
CA THR A 357 -23.49 -19.51 10.39
C THR A 357 -23.44 -18.05 10.85
N VAL A 358 -23.29 -17.84 12.16
CA VAL A 358 -23.19 -16.53 12.82
C VAL A 358 -21.90 -16.45 13.66
N PRO A 359 -21.41 -15.25 13.99
CA PRO A 359 -20.28 -15.10 14.90
C PRO A 359 -20.50 -15.86 16.23
N PRO A 360 -19.46 -16.49 16.81
CA PRO A 360 -19.63 -17.35 17.99
C PRO A 360 -20.24 -16.62 19.19
N LEU A 361 -19.99 -15.31 19.35
CA LEU A 361 -20.65 -14.49 20.37
C LEU A 361 -22.17 -14.41 20.18
N GLU A 362 -22.66 -14.32 18.95
CA GLU A 362 -24.10 -14.26 18.65
C GLU A 362 -24.77 -15.62 18.87
N ALA A 363 -24.12 -16.70 18.46
CA ALA A 363 -24.56 -18.07 18.76
C ALA A 363 -24.62 -18.31 20.27
N LEU A 364 -23.61 -17.84 21.02
CA LEU A 364 -23.54 -17.98 22.47
C LEU A 364 -24.66 -17.19 23.17
N ARG A 365 -24.99 -15.99 22.68
CA ARG A 365 -26.14 -15.19 23.15
C ARG A 365 -27.48 -15.84 22.86
N SER A 366 -27.56 -16.64 21.80
CA SER A 366 -28.76 -17.39 21.43
C SER A 366 -28.92 -18.71 22.21
N GLY A 367 -27.98 -19.01 23.11
CA GLY A 367 -27.99 -20.23 23.93
C GLY A 367 -27.37 -21.45 23.25
N GLU A 368 -26.76 -21.31 22.07
CA GLU A 368 -26.16 -22.41 21.30
C GLU A 368 -24.76 -22.80 21.82
N VAL A 369 -24.64 -22.98 23.14
CA VAL A 369 -23.36 -23.15 23.84
C VAL A 369 -22.55 -24.32 23.29
N GLN A 370 -23.20 -25.46 23.00
CA GLN A 370 -22.48 -26.66 22.55
C GLN A 370 -21.90 -26.51 21.14
N LEU A 371 -22.61 -25.83 20.23
CA LEU A 371 -22.11 -25.56 18.87
C LEU A 371 -20.88 -24.66 18.93
N VAL A 372 -20.92 -23.63 19.77
CA VAL A 372 -19.78 -22.71 19.98
C VAL A 372 -18.59 -23.44 20.61
N VAL A 373 -18.82 -24.38 21.55
CA VAL A 373 -17.76 -25.20 22.12
C VAL A 373 -17.11 -26.09 21.06
N ASN A 374 -17.89 -26.76 20.21
CA ASN A 374 -17.34 -27.62 19.16
C ASN A 374 -16.54 -26.81 18.12
N ALA A 375 -17.05 -25.64 17.74
CA ALA A 375 -16.32 -24.71 16.86
C ALA A 375 -15.02 -24.23 17.51
N ALA A 376 -15.02 -23.94 18.81
CA ALA A 376 -13.80 -23.55 19.54
C ALA A 376 -12.76 -24.68 19.59
N VAL A 377 -13.18 -25.94 19.74
CA VAL A 377 -12.28 -27.10 19.69
C VAL A 377 -11.63 -27.21 18.31
N ALA A 378 -12.44 -27.12 17.25
CA ALA A 378 -11.95 -27.14 15.87
C ALA A 378 -11.01 -25.95 15.56
N TYR A 379 -11.33 -24.76 16.07
CA TYR A 379 -10.50 -23.56 15.93
C TYR A 379 -9.13 -23.70 16.60
N LEU A 380 -9.05 -24.45 17.70
CA LEU A 380 -7.82 -24.68 18.44
C LEU A 380 -6.98 -25.85 17.89
N ASP A 381 -7.46 -26.54 16.84
CA ASP A 381 -6.83 -27.74 16.26
C ASP A 381 -6.46 -28.79 17.33
N VAL A 382 -7.29 -28.90 18.36
CA VAL A 382 -7.13 -29.92 19.40
C VAL A 382 -7.80 -31.17 18.84
N ASP A 383 -6.98 -32.07 18.28
CA ASP A 383 -7.44 -33.42 17.93
C ASP A 383 -8.15 -34.05 19.14
N GLU A 384 -9.34 -34.60 18.91
CA GLU A 384 -10.00 -35.47 19.89
C GLU A 384 -9.15 -36.74 20.04
N ASP A 385 -8.42 -36.87 21.16
CA ASP A 385 -7.73 -38.11 21.56
C ASP A 385 -8.71 -39.31 21.68
#